data_AF-A0A6G1FQC0-F1
#
_entry.id   AF-A0A6G1FQC0-F1
#
_cell.length_a   1.000
_cell.length_b   1.000
_cell.length_c   1.000
_cell.angle_alpha   90.00
_cell.angle_beta   90.00
_cell.angle_gamma   90.00
#
_symmetry.space_group_name_H-M   'P 1'
#
loop_
_entity.id
_entity.type
_entity.pdbx_description
1 polymer ?
#
loop_
_entity_poly.entity_id
_entity_poly.type
_entity_poly.pdbx_seq_one_letter_code
_entity_poly.pdbx_strand_id
1 'polypeptide(L)'
;LEVLLSYAHVAPTEDPLHGRYAKAFATAAARCSAVYLARPTAASLLDILLLPKVLALAREGGLGQPIAETLRKYPNIRPPAPLPPPIMEPLTPPRSPSPPIPQDISELQPKTLEKAQKLLKRGYLSRAVRTLISDARPAPLTAENLEILRKKHPPGPPRPFGGSLKPRSGRAPSKDTIWAAIRSLPTETSAGLSGWTKALTEIATKEPQFASFLELLGKQIVQGTAHGRDLLLAARLVALTKEDGGLRPIAVGDLLYRVVAKAILRENYSPSSLLPYQLGVGSPGGVEPALRAIERTVFGDQKAQFSRITSLDFSNAFNTVDRTAMAKGIYKYAPDFYRLAQWAYGEPSILATTGGPLLTSAQGVRQG
;
A
#
# COMPACT_ATOMS: atom_id res chain seq x y z
N LEU A 1 -9.17 14.15 6.19
CA LEU A 1 -8.94 13.35 4.97
C LEU A 1 -8.83 14.24 3.74
N GLU A 2 -9.76 15.19 3.53
CA GLU A 2 -9.72 16.16 2.44
C GLU A 2 -8.36 16.85 2.27
N VAL A 3 -7.76 17.31 3.38
CA VAL A 3 -6.42 17.90 3.37
C VAL A 3 -5.34 16.90 2.90
N LEU A 4 -5.45 15.60 3.15
CA LEU A 4 -4.50 14.63 2.60
C LEU A 4 -4.72 14.45 1.09
N LEU A 5 -5.98 14.39 0.67
CA LEU A 5 -6.38 14.24 -0.74
C LEU A 5 -5.96 15.44 -1.57
N SER A 6 -5.95 16.66 -1.01
CA SER A 6 -5.50 17.85 -1.74
C SER A 6 -4.01 17.79 -2.12
N TYR A 7 -3.17 16.99 -1.46
CA TYR A 7 -1.76 16.75 -1.86
C TYR A 7 -1.58 15.44 -2.64
N ALA A 8 -2.66 14.73 -2.99
CA ALA A 8 -2.55 13.42 -3.65
C ALA A 8 -1.83 13.49 -5.01
N HIS A 9 -1.96 14.62 -5.72
CA HIS A 9 -1.32 14.86 -7.01
C HIS A 9 0.18 15.19 -6.92
N VAL A 10 0.68 15.59 -5.74
CA VAL A 10 2.10 15.86 -5.52
C VAL A 10 2.87 14.54 -5.53
N ALA A 11 3.85 14.38 -6.41
CA ALA A 11 4.59 13.14 -6.54
C ALA A 11 5.44 12.86 -5.27
N PRO A 12 5.54 11.60 -4.82
CA PRO A 12 6.46 11.26 -3.73
C PRO A 12 7.92 11.51 -4.15
N THR A 13 8.75 11.88 -3.17
CA THR A 13 10.19 11.99 -3.40
C THR A 13 10.81 10.60 -3.49
N GLU A 14 11.11 10.15 -4.72
CA GLU A 14 11.79 8.87 -4.99
C GLU A 14 13.31 9.02 -5.14
N ASP A 15 13.81 10.22 -5.41
CA ASP A 15 15.25 10.45 -5.60
C ASP A 15 15.99 10.47 -4.25
N PRO A 16 17.24 9.97 -4.21
CA PRO A 16 18.08 10.04 -3.01
C PRO A 16 18.12 11.44 -2.42
N LEU A 17 18.06 11.51 -1.09
CA LEU A 17 18.15 12.76 -0.34
C LEU A 17 19.60 13.06 0.00
N HIS A 18 20.06 14.25 -0.38
CA HIS A 18 21.34 14.78 0.08
C HIS A 18 21.38 14.80 1.62
N GLY A 19 22.53 14.47 2.23
CA GLY A 19 22.65 14.24 3.68
C GLY A 19 22.07 15.36 4.56
N ARG A 20 22.31 16.63 4.18
CA ARG A 20 21.74 17.79 4.89
C ARG A 20 20.21 17.82 4.91
N TYR A 21 19.56 17.41 3.82
CA TYR A 21 18.09 17.37 3.72
C TYR A 21 17.51 16.13 4.40
N ALA A 22 18.22 15.01 4.36
CA ALA A 22 17.85 13.82 5.13
C ALA A 22 17.83 14.13 6.65
N LYS A 23 18.85 14.84 7.16
CA LYS A 23 18.88 15.29 8.56
C LYS A 23 17.71 16.22 8.89
N ALA A 24 17.46 17.24 8.06
CA ALA A 24 16.34 18.16 8.28
C ALA A 24 14.97 17.45 8.25
N PHE A 25 14.80 16.48 7.35
CA PHE A 25 13.58 15.67 7.26
C PHE A 25 13.40 14.80 8.50
N ALA A 26 14.45 14.13 8.96
CA ALA A 26 14.42 13.32 10.18
C ALA A 26 14.03 14.17 11.40
N THR A 27 14.66 15.34 11.58
CA THR A 27 14.32 16.27 12.67
C THR A 27 12.87 16.76 12.59
N ALA A 28 12.35 17.04 11.39
CA ALA A 28 10.94 17.41 11.21
C ALA A 28 9.99 16.24 11.55
N ALA A 29 10.35 15.01 11.16
CA ALA A 29 9.61 13.80 11.50
C ALA A 29 9.58 13.56 13.01
N ALA A 30 10.72 13.75 13.70
CA ALA A 30 10.82 13.67 15.15
C ALA A 30 9.91 14.70 15.85
N ARG A 31 9.90 15.95 15.36
CA ARG A 31 9.02 17.01 15.89
C ARG A 31 7.54 16.67 15.73
N CYS A 32 7.11 16.25 14.54
CA CYS A 32 5.71 15.85 14.31
C CYS A 32 5.33 14.64 15.19
N SER A 33 6.26 13.69 15.34
CA SER A 33 6.07 12.51 16.20
C SER A 33 5.95 12.87 17.67
N ALA A 34 6.74 13.83 18.16
CA ALA A 34 6.63 14.31 19.54
C ALA A 34 5.24 14.91 19.83
N VAL A 35 4.68 15.68 18.89
CA VAL A 35 3.30 16.21 18.99
C VAL A 35 2.28 15.08 19.06
N TYR A 36 2.41 14.06 18.21
CA TYR A 36 1.53 12.90 18.23
C TYR A 36 1.65 12.09 19.53
N LEU A 37 2.87 11.84 20.02
CA LEU A 37 3.11 11.10 21.26
C LEU A 37 2.52 11.82 22.47
N ALA A 38 2.58 13.15 22.52
CA ALA A 38 1.98 13.94 23.59
C ALA A 38 0.45 13.91 23.53
N ARG A 39 -0.14 14.01 22.33
CA ARG A 39 -1.60 13.95 22.13
C ARG A 39 -1.94 13.27 20.80
N PRO A 40 -2.22 11.95 20.81
CA PRO A 40 -2.61 11.24 19.60
C PRO A 40 -3.95 11.76 19.08
N THR A 41 -3.97 12.31 17.86
CA THR A 41 -5.19 12.78 17.19
C THR A 41 -5.08 12.54 15.70
N ALA A 42 -6.18 12.65 14.96
CA ALA A 42 -6.14 12.63 13.50
C ALA A 42 -5.35 13.82 12.93
N ALA A 43 -5.32 14.97 13.60
CA ALA A 43 -4.58 16.16 13.17
C ALA A 43 -3.07 15.97 13.32
N SER A 44 -2.61 15.52 14.49
CA SER A 44 -1.18 15.24 14.70
C SER A 44 -0.67 14.09 13.83
N LEU A 45 -1.53 13.11 13.50
CA LEU A 45 -1.20 12.08 12.51
C LEU A 45 -1.10 12.65 11.09
N LEU A 46 -2.04 13.51 10.70
CA LEU A 46 -2.03 14.16 9.39
C LEU A 46 -0.73 14.93 9.16
N ASP A 47 -0.20 15.60 10.19
CA ASP A 47 1.08 16.31 10.08
C ASP A 47 2.23 15.35 9.76
N ILE A 48 2.28 14.18 10.39
CA ILE A 48 3.27 13.15 10.08
C ILE A 48 3.07 12.64 8.63
N LEU A 49 1.83 12.38 8.22
CA LEU A 49 1.52 11.86 6.89
C LEU A 49 1.80 12.87 5.77
N LEU A 50 1.69 14.17 6.00
CA LEU A 50 1.96 15.19 4.98
C LEU A 50 3.45 15.55 4.84
N LEU A 51 4.30 15.15 5.77
CA LEU A 51 5.72 15.52 5.76
C LEU A 51 6.46 15.17 4.44
N PRO A 52 6.26 13.99 3.82
CA PRO A 52 6.86 13.70 2.51
C PRO A 52 6.37 14.62 1.38
N LYS A 53 5.12 15.10 1.45
CA LYS A 53 4.56 16.05 0.48
C LYS A 53 5.16 17.44 0.66
N VAL A 54 5.34 17.88 1.90
CA VAL A 54 6.03 19.13 2.21
C VAL A 54 7.47 19.11 1.68
N LEU A 55 8.17 17.99 1.86
CA LEU A 55 9.50 17.81 1.27
C LEU A 55 9.47 17.90 -0.26
N ALA A 56 8.51 17.23 -0.92
CA ALA A 56 8.38 17.25 -2.38
C ALA A 56 8.15 18.68 -2.91
N LEU A 57 7.21 19.42 -2.31
CA LEU A 57 6.91 20.81 -2.68
C LEU A 57 8.12 21.73 -2.49
N ALA A 58 8.88 21.55 -1.41
CA ALA A 58 10.08 22.33 -1.17
C ALA A 58 11.18 22.03 -2.20
N ARG A 59 11.24 20.81 -2.76
CA ARG A 59 12.21 20.43 -3.80
C ARG A 59 11.85 21.00 -5.17
N GLU A 60 10.56 21.13 -5.46
CA GLU A 60 10.07 21.71 -6.72
C GLU A 60 10.22 23.23 -6.78
N GLY A 61 10.69 23.86 -5.69
CA GLY A 61 10.88 25.32 -5.61
C GLY A 61 9.58 26.10 -5.42
N GLY A 62 8.42 25.43 -5.42
CA GLY A 62 7.09 26.04 -5.38
C GLY A 62 6.74 26.79 -4.09
N LEU A 63 7.61 26.75 -3.07
CA LEU A 63 7.39 27.43 -1.78
C LEU A 63 8.23 28.70 -1.61
N GLY A 64 9.09 29.06 -2.56
CA GLY A 64 9.93 30.26 -2.49
C GLY A 64 10.91 30.29 -1.31
N GLN A 65 11.07 29.18 -0.58
CA GLN A 65 11.95 29.04 0.59
C GLN A 65 12.87 27.83 0.44
N PRO A 66 14.09 27.85 1.03
CA PRO A 66 14.96 26.68 1.07
C PRO A 66 14.30 25.47 1.73
N ILE A 67 14.60 24.26 1.22
CA ILE A 67 14.06 22.99 1.75
C ILE A 67 14.26 22.87 3.26
N ALA A 68 15.47 23.16 3.76
CA ALA A 68 15.79 23.04 5.17
C ALA A 68 15.00 24.00 6.06
N GLU A 69 14.67 25.20 5.56
CA GLU A 69 13.88 26.18 6.29
C GLU A 69 12.41 25.77 6.36
N THR A 70 11.85 25.28 5.25
CA THR A 70 10.50 24.74 5.20
C THR A 70 10.32 23.59 6.21
N LEU A 71 11.25 22.63 6.21
CA LEU A 71 11.21 21.49 7.14
C LEU A 71 11.42 21.91 8.61
N ARG A 72 12.18 22.98 8.85
CA ARG A 72 12.39 23.51 10.21
C ARG A 72 11.12 24.12 10.79
N LYS A 73 10.32 24.81 9.97
CA LYS A 73 9.06 25.47 10.37
C LYS A 73 7.88 24.49 10.47
N TYR A 74 7.97 23.32 9.87
CA TYR A 74 6.92 22.30 9.93
C TYR A 74 6.92 21.54 11.28
N PRO A 75 5.74 21.22 11.89
CA PRO A 75 4.38 21.39 11.36
C PRO A 75 3.71 22.74 11.64
N ASN A 76 4.37 23.66 12.36
CA ASN A 76 3.78 24.95 12.76
C ASN A 76 3.32 25.80 11.56
N ILE A 77 4.04 25.70 10.43
CA ILE A 77 3.64 26.29 9.16
C ILE A 77 3.45 25.16 8.16
N ARG A 78 2.19 24.90 7.78
CA ARG A 78 1.83 23.98 6.72
C ARG A 78 1.78 24.75 5.39
N PRO A 79 2.59 24.38 4.39
CA PRO A 79 2.48 24.97 3.06
C PRO A 79 1.10 24.72 2.47
N PRO A 80 0.47 25.66 1.74
CA PRO A 80 -0.83 25.42 1.11
C PRO A 80 -0.75 24.24 0.14
N ALA A 81 -1.84 23.50 0.02
CA ALA A 81 -1.93 22.48 -1.02
C ALA A 81 -1.87 23.16 -2.40
N PRO A 82 -1.10 22.63 -3.37
CA PRO A 82 -1.12 23.20 -4.71
C PRO A 82 -2.51 23.04 -5.32
N LEU A 83 -2.86 23.94 -6.22
CA LEU A 83 -4.01 23.71 -7.07
C LEU A 83 -3.76 22.42 -7.87
N PRO A 84 -4.75 21.52 -7.94
CA PRO A 84 -4.60 20.34 -8.80
C PRO A 84 -4.33 20.82 -10.23
N PRO A 85 -3.51 20.10 -11.00
CA PRO A 85 -3.34 20.42 -12.41
C PRO A 85 -4.72 20.47 -13.08
N PRO A 86 -4.95 21.39 -14.03
CA PRO A 86 -6.21 21.42 -14.77
C PRO A 86 -6.50 20.02 -15.29
N ILE A 87 -7.75 19.58 -15.14
CA ILE A 87 -8.20 18.29 -15.68
C ILE A 87 -7.95 18.38 -17.18
N MET A 88 -6.85 17.80 -17.65
CA MET A 88 -6.67 17.63 -19.08
C MET A 88 -7.75 16.64 -19.48
N GLU A 89 -8.75 17.11 -20.25
CA GLU A 89 -9.53 16.20 -21.08
C GLU A 89 -8.56 15.26 -21.78
N PRO A 90 -8.88 13.96 -21.92
CA PRO A 90 -7.95 13.01 -22.47
C PRO A 90 -7.63 13.37 -23.93
N LEU A 91 -6.59 14.17 -24.14
CA LEU A 91 -6.07 14.58 -25.46
C LEU A 91 -5.31 13.45 -26.17
N THR A 92 -5.66 12.20 -25.89
CA THR A 92 -5.17 11.08 -26.67
C THR A 92 -6.33 10.16 -26.99
N PRO A 93 -6.64 9.92 -28.28
CA PRO A 93 -7.53 8.84 -28.66
C PRO A 93 -7.00 7.52 -28.08
N PRO A 94 -7.86 6.49 -27.91
CA PRO A 94 -7.40 5.18 -27.50
C PRO A 94 -6.24 4.78 -28.41
N ARG A 95 -5.05 4.62 -27.82
CA ARG A 95 -3.90 4.09 -28.56
C ARG A 95 -4.30 2.72 -29.10
N SER A 96 -3.95 2.47 -30.35
CA SER A 96 -4.11 1.21 -31.05
C SER A 96 -3.66 0.01 -30.21
N PRO A 97 -4.18 -1.21 -30.47
CA PRO A 97 -3.78 -2.42 -29.76
C PRO A 97 -2.25 -2.52 -29.72
N SER A 98 -1.74 -2.90 -28.55
CA SER A 98 -0.32 -2.82 -28.24
C SER A 98 0.51 -3.70 -29.18
N PRO A 99 1.68 -3.23 -29.64
CA PRO A 99 2.62 -4.11 -30.32
C PRO A 99 3.11 -5.21 -29.36
N PRO A 100 3.49 -6.39 -29.87
CA PRO A 100 3.98 -7.51 -29.07
C PRO A 100 5.23 -7.14 -28.26
N ILE A 101 5.55 -7.94 -27.24
CA ILE A 101 6.79 -7.84 -26.46
C ILE A 101 7.97 -7.77 -27.45
N PRO A 102 8.78 -6.70 -27.42
CA PRO A 102 9.97 -6.60 -28.24
C PRO A 102 10.86 -7.83 -28.02
N GLN A 103 11.11 -8.60 -29.08
CA GLN A 103 12.00 -9.76 -28.98
C GLN A 103 13.48 -9.33 -28.96
N ASP A 104 13.74 -8.09 -29.40
CA ASP A 104 15.06 -7.46 -29.40
C ASP A 104 15.03 -6.08 -28.71
N ILE A 105 16.14 -5.72 -28.05
CA ILE A 105 16.37 -4.42 -27.41
C ILE A 105 16.32 -3.29 -28.45
N SER A 106 16.67 -3.58 -29.70
CA SER A 106 16.64 -2.63 -30.83
C SER A 106 15.22 -2.14 -31.19
N GLU A 107 14.18 -2.88 -30.81
CA GLU A 107 12.77 -2.57 -31.05
C GLU A 107 12.14 -1.71 -29.93
N LEU A 108 12.88 -1.46 -28.84
CA LEU A 108 12.39 -0.66 -27.71
C LEU A 108 12.30 0.83 -28.05
N GLN A 109 11.15 1.43 -27.78
CA GLN A 109 10.97 2.87 -27.97
C GLN A 109 11.98 3.69 -27.12
N PRO A 110 12.59 4.77 -27.65
CA PRO A 110 13.56 5.58 -26.92
C PRO A 110 13.07 6.07 -25.55
N LYS A 111 11.78 6.46 -25.45
CA LYS A 111 11.16 6.89 -24.19
C LYS A 111 11.11 5.79 -23.11
N THR A 112 10.97 4.53 -23.52
CA THR A 112 11.00 3.38 -22.61
C THR A 112 12.40 3.19 -22.05
N LEU A 113 13.42 3.33 -22.90
CA LEU A 113 14.82 3.24 -22.51
C LEU A 113 15.22 4.36 -21.54
N GLU A 114 14.87 5.62 -21.84
CA GLU A 114 15.11 6.76 -20.95
C GLU A 114 14.45 6.56 -19.58
N LYS A 115 13.21 6.05 -19.55
CA LYS A 115 12.50 5.75 -18.30
C LYS A 115 13.19 4.64 -17.50
N ALA A 116 13.61 3.57 -18.16
CA ALA A 116 14.35 2.48 -17.52
C ALA A 116 15.70 2.97 -16.97
N GLN A 117 16.45 3.78 -17.73
CA GLN A 117 17.70 4.40 -17.26
C GLN A 117 17.48 5.30 -16.04
N LYS A 118 16.40 6.10 -16.03
CA LYS A 118 16.04 6.94 -14.87
C LYS A 118 15.75 6.09 -13.63
N LEU A 119 15.08 4.94 -13.79
CA LEU A 119 14.82 4.01 -12.70
C LEU A 119 16.11 3.34 -12.20
N LEU A 120 17.01 2.94 -13.10
CA LEU A 120 18.34 2.42 -12.72
C LEU A 120 19.14 3.44 -11.92
N LYS A 121 19.18 4.71 -12.35
CA LYS A 121 19.86 5.80 -11.62
C LYS A 121 19.29 6.01 -10.20
N ARG A 122 18.04 5.60 -9.96
CA ARG A 122 17.38 5.63 -8.65
C ARG A 122 17.61 4.36 -7.81
N GLY A 123 18.33 3.36 -8.33
CA GLY A 123 18.52 2.05 -7.70
C GLY A 123 17.32 1.12 -7.82
N TYR A 124 16.40 1.42 -8.75
CA TYR A 124 15.15 0.69 -8.95
C TYR A 124 15.30 -0.34 -10.07
N LEU A 125 16.05 -1.41 -9.77
CA LEU A 125 16.40 -2.45 -10.74
C LEU A 125 15.17 -3.23 -11.22
N SER A 126 14.30 -3.72 -10.33
CA SER A 126 13.17 -4.55 -10.77
C SER A 126 12.13 -3.73 -11.53
N ARG A 127 11.92 -2.44 -11.18
CA ARG A 127 11.05 -1.54 -11.96
C ARG A 127 11.67 -1.18 -13.30
N ALA A 128 12.99 -1.00 -13.38
CA ALA A 128 13.67 -0.77 -14.65
C ALA A 128 13.49 -1.96 -15.59
N VAL A 129 13.78 -3.17 -15.10
CA VAL A 129 13.57 -4.42 -15.86
C VAL A 129 12.10 -4.55 -16.29
N ARG A 130 11.14 -4.41 -15.36
CA ARG A 130 9.70 -4.45 -15.71
C ARG A 130 9.30 -3.39 -16.74
N THR A 131 9.94 -2.22 -16.73
CA THR A 131 9.66 -1.18 -17.75
C THR A 131 10.10 -1.63 -19.14
N LEU A 132 11.12 -2.49 -19.22
CA LEU A 132 11.62 -3.05 -20.48
C LEU A 132 10.82 -4.28 -20.93
N ILE A 133 10.36 -5.12 -20.00
CA ILE A 133 9.81 -6.46 -20.32
C ILE A 133 8.32 -6.67 -20.03
N SER A 134 7.64 -5.75 -19.31
CA SER A 134 6.28 -5.99 -18.81
C SER A 134 5.19 -5.31 -19.64
N ASP A 135 4.13 -6.07 -19.92
CA ASP A 135 2.90 -5.58 -20.56
C ASP A 135 1.89 -4.95 -19.59
N ALA A 136 2.10 -5.09 -18.27
CA ALA A 136 1.20 -4.54 -17.26
C ALA A 136 1.37 -3.01 -17.18
N ARG A 137 0.50 -2.28 -17.88
CA ARG A 137 0.50 -0.82 -17.94
C ARG A 137 -0.64 -0.24 -17.11
N PRO A 138 -0.43 0.93 -16.46
CA PRO A 138 -1.54 1.68 -15.90
C PRO A 138 -2.56 2.01 -16.98
N ALA A 139 -3.81 1.62 -16.77
CA ALA A 139 -4.91 1.97 -17.67
C ALA A 139 -5.23 3.47 -17.54
N PRO A 140 -5.56 4.16 -18.64
CA PRO A 140 -5.99 5.55 -18.58
C PRO A 140 -7.29 5.68 -17.79
N LEU A 141 -7.49 6.83 -17.14
CA LEU A 141 -8.72 7.12 -16.42
C LEU A 141 -9.80 7.62 -17.40
N THR A 142 -10.46 6.69 -18.10
CA THR A 142 -11.64 6.97 -18.93
C THR A 142 -12.93 6.71 -18.15
N ALA A 143 -14.06 7.25 -18.60
CA ALA A 143 -15.37 6.97 -18.01
C ALA A 143 -15.70 5.46 -17.99
N GLU A 144 -15.35 4.75 -19.06
CA GLU A 144 -15.51 3.30 -19.17
C GLU A 144 -14.66 2.54 -18.15
N ASN A 145 -13.35 2.86 -18.06
CA ASN A 145 -12.47 2.24 -17.08
C ASN A 145 -12.90 2.53 -15.65
N LEU A 146 -13.40 3.73 -15.39
CA LEU A 146 -13.95 4.10 -14.09
C LEU A 146 -15.18 3.24 -13.74
N GLU A 147 -16.06 2.97 -14.68
CA GLU A 147 -17.23 2.13 -14.46
C GLU A 147 -16.84 0.67 -14.21
N ILE A 148 -15.85 0.14 -14.93
CA ILE A 148 -15.26 -1.18 -14.64
C ILE A 148 -14.70 -1.21 -13.21
N LEU A 149 -13.98 -0.16 -12.79
CA LEU A 149 -13.45 -0.05 -11.44
C LEU A 149 -14.57 0.01 -10.39
N ARG A 150 -15.66 0.74 -10.63
CA ARG A 150 -16.82 0.78 -9.73
C ARG A 150 -17.46 -0.58 -9.57
N LYS A 151 -17.71 -1.30 -10.68
CA LYS A 151 -18.25 -2.67 -10.65
C LYS A 151 -17.36 -3.64 -9.87
N LYS A 152 -16.05 -3.44 -9.89
CA LYS A 152 -15.10 -4.25 -9.11
C LYS A 152 -15.09 -3.94 -7.62
N HIS A 153 -15.69 -2.86 -7.15
CA HIS A 153 -15.76 -2.50 -5.73
C HIS A 153 -17.23 -2.46 -5.27
N PRO A 154 -17.86 -3.62 -5.05
CA PRO A 154 -19.25 -3.68 -4.63
C PRO A 154 -19.45 -3.10 -3.22
N PRO A 155 -20.69 -2.69 -2.87
CA PRO A 155 -21.03 -2.33 -1.51
C PRO A 155 -20.83 -3.53 -0.57
N GLY A 156 -20.51 -3.25 0.69
CA GLY A 156 -20.36 -4.26 1.74
C GLY A 156 -21.58 -4.36 2.65
N PRO A 157 -21.68 -5.44 3.44
CA PRO A 157 -22.72 -5.56 4.45
C PRO A 157 -22.59 -4.47 5.52
N PRO A 158 -23.70 -4.00 6.13
CA PRO A 158 -23.63 -3.05 7.22
C PRO A 158 -23.00 -3.71 8.46
N ARG A 159 -22.03 -3.04 9.09
CA ARG A 159 -21.38 -3.47 10.34
C ARG A 159 -20.88 -4.93 10.31
N PRO A 160 -19.97 -5.32 9.40
CA PRO A 160 -19.57 -6.72 9.18
C PRO A 160 -18.98 -7.43 10.41
N PHE A 161 -18.40 -6.69 11.34
CA PHE A 161 -17.80 -7.22 12.57
C PHE A 161 -18.80 -7.26 13.75
N GLY A 162 -20.04 -6.81 13.56
CA GLY A 162 -21.02 -6.73 14.66
C GLY A 162 -20.57 -5.81 15.81
N GLY A 163 -21.28 -5.87 16.94
CA GLY A 163 -21.07 -4.96 18.08
C GLY A 163 -20.74 -5.60 19.44
N SER A 164 -20.91 -6.92 19.60
CA SER A 164 -20.81 -7.57 20.93
C SER A 164 -19.50 -8.33 21.17
N LEU A 165 -18.75 -8.66 20.12
CA LEU A 165 -17.51 -9.42 20.26
C LEU A 165 -16.40 -8.48 20.76
N LYS A 166 -15.90 -8.74 21.97
CA LYS A 166 -14.72 -8.08 22.55
C LYS A 166 -13.54 -9.06 22.67
N PRO A 167 -13.02 -9.63 21.57
CA PRO A 167 -11.86 -10.52 21.63
C PRO A 167 -10.65 -9.79 22.22
N ARG A 168 -9.71 -10.55 22.76
CA ARG A 168 -8.44 -10.01 23.24
C ARG A 168 -7.70 -9.36 22.07
N SER A 169 -7.00 -8.26 22.33
CA SER A 169 -6.07 -7.70 21.36
C SER A 169 -4.83 -8.57 21.29
N GLY A 170 -4.25 -8.75 20.11
CA GLY A 170 -2.89 -9.26 19.97
C GLY A 170 -1.85 -8.39 20.66
N ARG A 171 -0.62 -8.89 20.68
CA ARG A 171 0.58 -8.22 21.18
C ARG A 171 0.92 -7.03 20.28
N ALA A 172 1.25 -5.90 20.92
CA ALA A 172 1.77 -4.75 20.21
C ALA A 172 3.20 -5.06 19.70
N PRO A 173 3.55 -4.64 18.47
CA PRO A 173 4.89 -4.87 17.94
C PRO A 173 5.90 -3.98 18.65
N SER A 174 7.08 -4.53 18.94
CA SER A 174 8.21 -3.76 19.47
C SER A 174 8.84 -2.87 18.39
N LYS A 175 9.66 -1.89 18.81
CA LYS A 175 10.51 -1.11 17.90
C LYS A 175 11.38 -1.99 16.99
N ASP A 176 11.91 -3.09 17.53
CA ASP A 176 12.75 -4.03 16.77
C ASP A 176 11.94 -4.77 15.71
N THR A 177 10.72 -5.23 16.06
CA THR A 177 9.80 -5.87 15.11
C THR A 177 9.40 -4.90 13.99
N ILE A 178 9.16 -3.63 14.32
CA ILE A 178 8.88 -2.56 13.34
C ILE A 178 10.09 -2.33 12.42
N TRP A 179 11.29 -2.23 12.99
CA TRP A 179 12.51 -2.03 12.22
C TRP A 179 12.80 -3.21 11.29
N ALA A 180 12.61 -4.43 11.77
CA ALA A 180 12.68 -5.62 10.95
C ALA A 180 11.63 -5.59 9.82
N ALA A 181 10.40 -5.12 10.09
CA ALA A 181 9.35 -4.98 9.08
C ALA A 181 9.77 -4.00 7.98
N ILE A 182 10.30 -2.82 8.34
CA ILE A 182 10.82 -1.82 7.40
C ILE A 182 11.92 -2.42 6.52
N ARG A 183 12.94 -3.07 7.13
CA ARG A 183 14.06 -3.66 6.39
C ARG A 183 13.63 -4.73 5.40
N SER A 184 12.62 -5.52 5.76
CA SER A 184 12.07 -6.59 4.92
C SER A 184 11.26 -6.10 3.71
N LEU A 185 10.97 -4.81 3.61
CA LEU A 185 10.28 -4.27 2.44
C LEU A 185 11.25 -4.16 1.25
N PRO A 186 10.82 -4.49 0.03
CA PRO A 186 11.59 -4.16 -1.18
C PRO A 186 11.88 -2.66 -1.24
N THR A 187 13.09 -2.29 -1.68
CA THR A 187 13.49 -0.88 -1.84
C THR A 187 12.53 -0.09 -2.72
N GLU A 188 11.95 -0.76 -3.71
CA GLU A 188 11.06 -0.20 -4.73
C GLU A 188 9.57 -0.19 -4.31
N THR A 189 9.28 -0.41 -3.02
CA THR A 189 7.89 -0.38 -2.51
C THR A 189 7.26 0.97 -2.78
N SER A 190 6.17 0.98 -3.55
CA SER A 190 5.46 2.21 -3.94
C SER A 190 4.86 2.92 -2.73
N ALA A 191 4.89 4.26 -2.74
CA ALA A 191 4.23 5.07 -1.73
C ALA A 191 2.71 5.15 -1.95
N GLY A 192 1.97 5.27 -0.84
CA GLY A 192 0.54 5.61 -0.82
C GLY A 192 0.30 7.11 -0.95
N LEU A 193 -0.84 7.59 -0.46
CA LEU A 193 -1.24 8.99 -0.60
C LEU A 193 -0.35 9.98 0.16
N SER A 194 0.20 9.60 1.31
CA SER A 194 1.15 10.42 2.09
C SER A 194 2.47 10.69 1.38
N GLY A 195 2.87 9.80 0.46
CA GLY A 195 4.18 9.84 -0.15
C GLY A 195 5.32 9.28 0.70
N TRP A 196 5.03 8.63 1.85
CA TRP A 196 6.06 7.91 2.60
C TRP A 196 6.65 6.76 1.76
N THR A 197 7.96 6.80 1.55
CA THR A 197 8.75 5.75 0.89
C THR A 197 9.56 4.98 1.92
N LYS A 198 10.07 3.79 1.55
CA LYS A 198 10.95 3.01 2.43
C LYS A 198 12.15 3.86 2.88
N ALA A 199 12.80 4.54 1.95
CA ALA A 199 13.97 5.40 2.22
C ALA A 199 13.65 6.52 3.22
N LEU A 200 12.53 7.23 3.06
CA LEU A 200 12.11 8.28 4.00
C LEU A 200 11.82 7.69 5.38
N THR A 201 11.18 6.53 5.43
CA THR A 201 10.86 5.83 6.69
C THR A 201 12.14 5.40 7.40
N GLU A 202 13.13 4.87 6.68
CA GLU A 202 14.45 4.50 7.23
C GLU A 202 15.23 5.71 7.74
N ILE A 203 15.15 6.86 7.05
CA ILE A 203 15.73 8.12 7.51
C ILE A 203 15.07 8.57 8.82
N ALA A 204 13.73 8.61 8.86
CA ALA A 204 12.98 9.09 10.01
C ALA A 204 13.11 8.18 11.23
N THR A 205 13.16 6.86 11.05
CA THR A 205 13.23 5.89 12.16
C THR A 205 14.56 5.92 12.91
N LYS A 206 15.60 6.61 12.38
CA LYS A 206 16.82 6.91 13.14
C LYS A 206 16.56 7.85 14.31
N GLU A 207 15.47 8.62 14.28
CA GLU A 207 15.08 9.50 15.37
C GLU A 207 14.21 8.74 16.39
N PRO A 208 14.56 8.77 17.69
CA PRO A 208 13.84 8.01 18.73
C PRO A 208 12.35 8.32 18.83
N GLN A 209 11.97 9.58 18.59
CA GLN A 209 10.57 10.02 18.64
C GLN A 209 9.74 9.39 17.52
N PHE A 210 10.30 9.30 16.31
CA PHE A 210 9.59 8.68 15.19
C PHE A 210 9.46 7.16 15.38
N ALA A 211 10.51 6.50 15.87
CA ALA A 211 10.44 5.09 16.21
C ALA A 211 9.39 4.81 17.31
N SER A 212 9.34 5.65 18.35
CA SER A 212 8.35 5.55 19.42
C SER A 212 6.93 5.85 18.93
N PHE A 213 6.78 6.76 17.97
CA PHE A 213 5.50 7.00 17.29
C PHE A 213 5.00 5.74 16.57
N LEU A 214 5.83 5.06 15.80
CA LEU A 214 5.42 3.82 15.10
C LEU A 214 5.04 2.71 16.07
N GLU A 215 5.75 2.59 17.20
CA GLU A 215 5.41 1.64 18.28
C GLU A 215 4.05 1.95 18.91
N LEU A 216 3.80 3.21 19.28
CA LEU A 216 2.51 3.64 19.81
C LEU A 216 1.38 3.42 18.79
N LEU A 217 1.62 3.76 17.52
CA LEU A 217 0.66 3.54 16.45
C LEU A 217 0.35 2.04 16.29
N GLY A 218 1.35 1.18 16.36
CA GLY A 218 1.17 -0.28 16.34
C GLY A 218 0.33 -0.79 17.50
N LYS A 219 0.61 -0.32 18.72
CA LYS A 219 -0.21 -0.61 19.90
C LYS A 219 -1.66 -0.18 19.70
N GLN A 220 -1.89 1.02 19.20
CA GLN A 220 -3.25 1.52 18.98
C GLN A 220 -3.99 0.78 17.86
N ILE A 221 -3.31 0.40 16.77
CA ILE A 221 -3.92 -0.37 15.68
C ILE A 221 -4.28 -1.78 16.13
N VAL A 222 -3.40 -2.50 16.83
CA VAL A 222 -3.71 -3.85 17.33
C VAL A 222 -4.83 -3.84 18.37
N GLN A 223 -4.98 -2.74 19.10
CA GLN A 223 -6.08 -2.53 20.05
C GLN A 223 -7.37 -2.02 19.40
N GLY A 224 -7.32 -1.56 18.14
CA GLY A 224 -8.44 -0.98 17.42
C GLY A 224 -8.78 0.46 17.85
N THR A 225 -7.85 1.19 18.46
CA THR A 225 -8.06 2.53 19.03
C THR A 225 -7.34 3.66 18.29
N ALA A 226 -6.60 3.35 17.22
CA ALA A 226 -5.81 4.34 16.48
C ALA A 226 -6.69 5.43 15.85
N HIS A 227 -6.31 6.69 16.08
CA HIS A 227 -6.93 7.85 15.46
C HIS A 227 -6.56 7.96 13.98
N GLY A 228 -7.39 8.68 13.21
CA GLY A 228 -7.10 8.96 11.80
C GLY A 228 -7.12 7.71 10.91
N ARG A 229 -7.97 6.73 11.25
CA ARG A 229 -8.25 5.54 10.44
C ARG A 229 -8.38 5.87 8.95
N ASP A 230 -9.20 6.84 8.60
CA ASP A 230 -9.46 7.19 7.20
C ASP A 230 -8.24 7.81 6.51
N LEU A 231 -7.28 8.36 7.26
CA LEU A 231 -6.01 8.85 6.72
C LEU A 231 -5.07 7.69 6.40
N LEU A 232 -4.96 6.71 7.29
CA LEU A 232 -4.06 5.55 7.16
C LEU A 232 -4.55 4.51 6.14
N LEU A 233 -5.87 4.36 6.03
CA LEU A 233 -6.50 3.35 5.18
C LEU A 233 -6.95 3.88 3.83
N ALA A 234 -6.90 5.19 3.61
CA ALA A 234 -7.06 5.73 2.27
C ALA A 234 -5.91 5.24 1.39
N ALA A 235 -6.27 4.75 0.20
CA ALA A 235 -5.32 4.16 -0.73
C ALA A 235 -5.37 4.87 -2.08
N ARG A 236 -4.24 4.90 -2.76
CA ARG A 236 -4.18 5.32 -4.16
C ARG A 236 -4.59 4.15 -5.04
N LEU A 237 -5.64 4.32 -5.84
CA LEU A 237 -6.14 3.30 -6.75
C LEU A 237 -5.45 3.41 -8.10
N VAL A 238 -4.82 2.32 -8.53
CA VAL A 238 -4.19 2.17 -9.84
C VAL A 238 -4.85 1.01 -10.56
N ALA A 239 -5.37 1.24 -11.75
CA ALA A 239 -5.85 0.17 -12.62
C ALA A 239 -4.69 -0.33 -13.48
N LEU A 240 -4.37 -1.61 -13.44
CA LEU A 240 -3.43 -2.25 -14.36
C LEU A 240 -4.21 -2.98 -15.45
N THR A 241 -3.78 -2.88 -16.70
CA THR A 241 -4.32 -3.71 -17.79
C THR A 241 -3.88 -5.16 -17.62
N LYS A 242 -4.82 -6.08 -17.78
CA LYS A 242 -4.55 -7.50 -17.95
C LYS A 242 -4.31 -7.81 -19.43
N GLU A 243 -3.75 -8.99 -19.69
CA GLU A 243 -3.60 -9.55 -21.04
C GLU A 243 -4.95 -9.76 -21.74
N ASP A 244 -6.00 -10.12 -20.98
CA ASP A 244 -7.38 -10.32 -21.47
C ASP A 244 -8.15 -9.01 -21.74
N GLY A 245 -7.51 -7.84 -21.62
CA GLY A 245 -8.14 -6.52 -21.74
C GLY A 245 -8.90 -6.06 -20.50
N GLY A 246 -9.06 -6.91 -19.48
CA GLY A 246 -9.67 -6.53 -18.21
C GLY A 246 -8.78 -5.66 -17.33
N LEU A 247 -9.35 -5.03 -16.30
CA LEU A 247 -8.59 -4.20 -15.36
C LEU A 247 -8.31 -4.92 -14.04
N ARG A 248 -7.10 -4.75 -13.49
CA ARG A 248 -6.75 -5.17 -12.12
C ARG A 248 -6.61 -3.94 -11.22
N PRO A 249 -7.55 -3.71 -10.29
CA PRO A 249 -7.43 -2.60 -9.35
C PRO A 249 -6.37 -2.91 -8.29
N ILE A 250 -5.41 -2.01 -8.12
CA ILE A 250 -4.40 -2.06 -7.07
C ILE A 250 -4.63 -0.87 -6.14
N ALA A 251 -4.98 -1.15 -4.89
CA ALA A 251 -5.16 -0.18 -3.82
C ALA A 251 -3.83 -0.03 -3.05
N VAL A 252 -3.02 0.94 -3.45
CA VAL A 252 -1.73 1.22 -2.80
C VAL A 252 -1.98 1.96 -1.48
N GLY A 253 -2.00 1.20 -0.39
CA GLY A 253 -2.18 1.72 0.97
C GLY A 253 -0.99 2.52 1.48
N ASP A 254 -1.22 3.29 2.54
CA ASP A 254 -0.17 4.08 3.19
C ASP A 254 0.98 3.19 3.68
N LEU A 255 2.22 3.66 3.49
CA LEU A 255 3.39 2.86 3.86
C LEU A 255 3.50 2.69 5.37
N LEU A 256 3.17 3.72 6.16
CA LEU A 256 3.26 3.63 7.62
C LEU A 256 2.27 2.60 8.17
N TYR A 257 1.04 2.57 7.64
CA TYR A 257 0.07 1.52 7.95
C TYR A 257 0.59 0.13 7.55
N ARG A 258 1.13 -0.03 6.33
CA ARG A 258 1.65 -1.32 5.87
C ARG A 258 2.83 -1.83 6.70
N VAL A 259 3.75 -0.95 7.10
CA VAL A 259 4.87 -1.28 8.01
C VAL A 259 4.33 -1.78 9.35
N VAL A 260 3.42 -1.01 9.97
CA VAL A 260 2.87 -1.34 11.28
C VAL A 260 2.04 -2.62 11.23
N ALA A 261 1.16 -2.78 10.24
CA ALA A 261 0.38 -4.01 10.05
C ALA A 261 1.28 -5.23 9.82
N LYS A 262 2.36 -5.09 9.03
CA LYS A 262 3.36 -6.15 8.83
C LYS A 262 4.09 -6.50 10.13
N ALA A 263 4.41 -5.51 10.97
CA ALA A 263 5.02 -5.74 12.28
C ALA A 263 4.07 -6.48 13.23
N ILE A 264 2.79 -6.08 13.28
CA ILE A 264 1.76 -6.77 14.07
C ILE A 264 1.59 -8.22 13.61
N LEU A 265 1.56 -8.45 12.29
CA LEU A 265 1.52 -9.81 11.72
C LEU A 265 2.72 -10.63 12.17
N ARG A 266 3.94 -10.09 12.14
CA ARG A 266 5.14 -10.80 12.61
C ARG A 266 5.10 -11.16 14.09
N GLU A 267 4.59 -10.25 14.91
CA GLU A 267 4.53 -10.43 16.36
C GLU A 267 3.50 -11.48 16.80
N ASN A 268 2.41 -11.64 16.03
CA ASN A 268 1.26 -12.46 16.43
C ASN A 268 0.99 -13.65 15.50
N TYR A 269 1.79 -13.84 14.45
CA TYR A 269 1.58 -14.94 13.52
C TYR A 269 1.78 -16.28 14.22
N SER A 270 0.76 -17.12 14.15
CA SER A 270 0.85 -18.55 14.49
C SER A 270 0.51 -19.37 13.24
N PRO A 271 1.28 -20.43 12.91
CA PRO A 271 0.95 -21.36 11.83
C PRO A 271 -0.46 -21.95 11.96
N SER A 272 -0.97 -22.12 13.19
CA SER A 272 -2.34 -22.60 13.44
C SER A 272 -3.44 -21.64 13.00
N SER A 273 -3.09 -20.40 12.63
CA SER A 273 -4.04 -19.41 12.12
C SER A 273 -4.47 -19.68 10.69
N LEU A 274 -3.73 -20.54 9.98
CA LEU A 274 -3.99 -20.91 8.59
C LEU A 274 -4.36 -22.39 8.51
N LEU A 275 -5.12 -22.75 7.48
CA LEU A 275 -5.46 -24.13 7.22
C LEU A 275 -4.21 -24.93 6.78
N PRO A 276 -4.16 -26.24 7.09
CA PRO A 276 -3.16 -27.13 6.50
C PRO A 276 -3.16 -27.01 4.97
N TYR A 277 -1.98 -27.10 4.35
CA TYR A 277 -1.79 -26.99 2.90
C TYR A 277 -2.11 -25.61 2.29
N GLN A 278 -2.17 -24.55 3.10
CA GLN A 278 -2.05 -23.19 2.58
C GLN A 278 -0.62 -22.95 2.06
N LEU A 279 -0.47 -22.89 0.74
CA LEU A 279 0.82 -22.69 0.06
C LEU A 279 1.00 -21.27 -0.50
N GLY A 280 -0.05 -20.44 -0.46
CA GLY A 280 -0.03 -19.09 -1.06
C GLY A 280 0.52 -17.98 -0.16
N VAL A 281 0.59 -18.19 1.16
CA VAL A 281 1.06 -17.17 2.13
C VAL A 281 1.93 -17.84 3.19
N GLY A 282 3.11 -17.29 3.44
CA GLY A 282 4.02 -17.79 4.48
C GLY A 282 4.74 -19.10 4.13
N SER A 283 4.64 -19.57 2.88
CA SER A 283 5.22 -20.82 2.39
C SER A 283 6.24 -20.52 1.29
N PRO A 284 7.53 -20.33 1.61
CA PRO A 284 8.58 -20.13 0.60
C PRO A 284 8.60 -21.29 -0.40
N GLY A 285 8.60 -20.98 -1.69
CA GLY A 285 8.50 -21.99 -2.75
C GLY A 285 7.19 -22.79 -2.68
N GLY A 286 6.07 -22.17 -2.28
CA GLY A 286 4.80 -22.89 -2.11
C GLY A 286 4.21 -23.45 -3.42
N VAL A 287 4.64 -22.97 -4.58
CA VAL A 287 4.17 -23.47 -5.88
C VAL A 287 4.72 -24.87 -6.15
N GLU A 288 5.97 -25.12 -5.77
CA GLU A 288 6.69 -26.35 -6.06
C GLU A 288 6.03 -27.57 -5.38
N PRO A 289 5.71 -27.57 -4.06
CA PRO A 289 4.95 -28.64 -3.44
C PRO A 289 3.58 -28.87 -4.08
N ALA A 290 2.87 -27.80 -4.47
CA ALA A 290 1.57 -27.92 -5.14
C ALA A 290 1.70 -28.65 -6.48
N LEU A 291 2.69 -28.26 -7.29
CA LEU A 291 2.98 -28.89 -8.58
C LEU A 291 3.36 -30.36 -8.41
N ARG A 292 4.26 -30.68 -7.46
CA ARG A 292 4.66 -32.07 -7.20
C ARG A 292 3.50 -32.94 -6.73
N ALA A 293 2.57 -32.41 -5.95
CA ALA A 293 1.37 -33.13 -5.53
C ALA A 293 0.43 -33.42 -6.72
N ILE A 294 0.27 -32.44 -7.61
CA ILE A 294 -0.47 -32.59 -8.87
C ILE A 294 0.17 -33.65 -9.75
N GLU A 295 1.48 -33.56 -10.01
CA GLU A 295 2.22 -34.52 -10.84
C GLU A 295 2.06 -35.96 -10.33
N ARG A 296 2.27 -36.21 -9.03
CA ARG A 296 2.10 -37.55 -8.45
C ARG A 296 0.69 -38.10 -8.64
N THR A 297 -0.32 -37.23 -8.53
CA THR A 297 -1.72 -37.59 -8.74
C THR A 297 -2.00 -37.94 -10.20
N VAL A 298 -1.46 -37.15 -11.14
CA VAL A 298 -1.65 -37.37 -12.58
C VAL A 298 -0.90 -38.61 -13.08
N PHE A 299 0.33 -38.83 -12.62
CA PHE A 299 1.17 -39.95 -13.07
C PHE A 299 0.86 -41.27 -12.35
N GLY A 300 -0.14 -41.31 -11.47
CA GLY A 300 -0.59 -42.55 -10.83
C GLY A 300 0.44 -43.17 -9.88
N ASP A 301 1.23 -42.34 -9.19
CA ASP A 301 2.13 -42.82 -8.14
C ASP A 301 1.31 -43.58 -7.09
N GLN A 302 1.70 -44.81 -6.75
CA GLN A 302 1.01 -45.62 -5.73
C GLN A 302 0.98 -44.94 -4.35
N LYS A 303 1.86 -43.96 -4.12
CA LYS A 303 1.90 -43.13 -2.91
C LYS A 303 1.12 -41.81 -3.03
N ALA A 304 0.43 -41.58 -4.14
CA ALA A 304 -0.41 -40.40 -4.32
C ALA A 304 -1.56 -40.40 -3.31
N GLN A 305 -1.70 -39.31 -2.56
CA GLN A 305 -2.77 -39.15 -1.57
C GLN A 305 -4.10 -38.71 -2.20
N PHE A 306 -4.09 -38.33 -3.48
CA PHE A 306 -5.24 -37.82 -4.20
C PHE A 306 -5.44 -38.63 -5.48
N SER A 307 -6.70 -38.76 -5.92
CA SER A 307 -7.08 -39.50 -7.12
C SER A 307 -7.70 -38.62 -8.21
N ARG A 308 -7.99 -37.34 -7.88
CA ARG A 308 -8.61 -36.36 -8.79
C ARG A 308 -8.07 -34.97 -8.50
N ILE A 309 -8.09 -34.13 -9.53
CA ILE A 309 -7.67 -32.73 -9.43
C ILE A 309 -8.86 -31.85 -9.79
N THR A 310 -9.07 -30.79 -9.01
CA THR A 310 -10.08 -29.78 -9.28
C THR A 310 -9.45 -28.41 -9.17
N SER A 311 -9.58 -27.61 -10.22
CA SER A 311 -9.14 -26.21 -10.25
C SER A 311 -10.32 -25.30 -9.97
N LEU A 312 -10.14 -24.35 -9.06
CA LEU A 312 -11.12 -23.34 -8.70
C LEU A 312 -10.45 -21.97 -8.79
N ASP A 313 -11.10 -21.02 -9.45
CA ASP A 313 -10.67 -19.62 -9.49
C ASP A 313 -11.79 -18.69 -9.04
N PHE A 314 -11.45 -17.71 -8.21
CA PHE A 314 -12.41 -16.78 -7.64
C PHE A 314 -12.40 -15.47 -8.43
N SER A 315 -13.55 -15.13 -9.01
CA SER A 315 -13.73 -13.85 -9.70
C SER A 315 -13.66 -12.67 -8.74
N ASN A 316 -12.73 -11.75 -9.00
CA ASN A 316 -12.54 -10.51 -8.23
C ASN A 316 -12.37 -10.72 -6.71
N ALA A 317 -11.75 -11.83 -6.32
CA ALA A 317 -11.71 -12.33 -4.94
C ALA A 317 -11.41 -11.25 -3.89
N PHE A 318 -10.34 -10.47 -4.08
CA PHE A 318 -9.93 -9.44 -3.13
C PHE A 318 -11.06 -8.47 -2.78
N ASN A 319 -11.86 -8.03 -3.75
CA ASN A 319 -12.91 -7.03 -3.51
C ASN A 319 -14.28 -7.64 -3.19
N THR A 320 -14.46 -8.96 -3.36
CA THR A 320 -15.75 -9.64 -3.21
C THR A 320 -15.83 -10.56 -2.00
N VAL A 321 -14.72 -10.88 -1.32
CA VAL A 321 -14.78 -11.62 -0.05
C VAL A 321 -15.74 -10.93 0.92
N ASP A 322 -16.69 -11.68 1.46
CA ASP A 322 -17.65 -11.15 2.41
C ASP A 322 -16.97 -10.79 3.75
N ARG A 323 -17.09 -9.52 4.17
CA ARG A 323 -16.47 -9.04 5.41
C ARG A 323 -17.07 -9.66 6.67
N THR A 324 -18.33 -10.11 6.64
CA THR A 324 -18.94 -10.83 7.77
C THR A 324 -18.34 -12.22 7.91
N ALA A 325 -18.18 -12.94 6.80
CA ALA A 325 -17.48 -14.22 6.76
C ALA A 325 -16.00 -14.06 7.17
N MET A 326 -15.33 -13.01 6.69
CA MET A 326 -13.97 -12.66 7.10
C MET A 326 -13.88 -12.43 8.61
N ALA A 327 -14.80 -11.65 9.19
CA ALA A 327 -14.83 -11.39 10.64
C ALA A 327 -15.01 -12.69 11.45
N LYS A 328 -15.93 -13.57 11.03
CA LYS A 328 -16.13 -14.89 11.66
C LYS A 328 -14.88 -15.77 11.56
N GLY A 329 -14.24 -15.79 10.40
CA GLY A 329 -13.01 -16.55 10.16
C GLY A 329 -11.86 -16.07 11.05
N ILE A 330 -11.63 -14.76 11.11
CA ILE A 330 -10.59 -14.17 11.97
C ILE A 330 -10.90 -14.46 13.44
N TYR A 331 -12.14 -14.28 13.89
CA TYR A 331 -12.52 -14.57 15.27
C TYR A 331 -12.23 -16.02 15.67
N LYS A 332 -12.52 -16.97 14.76
CA LYS A 332 -12.35 -18.41 15.02
C LYS A 332 -10.89 -18.86 14.97
N TYR A 333 -10.15 -18.42 13.96
CA TYR A 333 -8.83 -18.98 13.64
C TYR A 333 -7.66 -18.08 14.04
N ALA A 334 -7.86 -16.76 14.12
CA ALA A 334 -6.80 -15.80 14.37
C ALA A 334 -7.28 -14.61 15.24
N PRO A 335 -7.84 -14.87 16.44
CA PRO A 335 -8.57 -13.88 17.23
C PRO A 335 -7.75 -12.63 17.61
N ASP A 336 -6.43 -12.77 17.72
CA ASP A 336 -5.51 -11.67 18.05
C ASP A 336 -5.52 -10.54 17.00
N PHE A 337 -5.91 -10.84 15.76
CA PHE A 337 -6.04 -9.86 14.68
C PHE A 337 -7.43 -9.25 14.56
N TYR A 338 -8.41 -9.72 15.34
CA TYR A 338 -9.81 -9.31 15.15
C TYR A 338 -10.01 -7.81 15.32
N ARG A 339 -9.43 -7.20 16.37
CA ARG A 339 -9.56 -5.75 16.62
C ARG A 339 -8.90 -4.92 15.53
N LEU A 340 -7.72 -5.35 15.05
CA LEU A 340 -7.06 -4.73 13.91
C LEU A 340 -7.95 -4.82 12.66
N ALA A 341 -8.48 -6.00 12.38
CA ALA A 341 -9.32 -6.22 11.20
C ALA A 341 -10.62 -5.43 11.27
N GLN A 342 -11.26 -5.36 12.44
CA GLN A 342 -12.44 -4.53 12.69
C GLN A 342 -12.11 -3.05 12.49
N TRP A 343 -11.00 -2.57 13.03
CA TRP A 343 -10.54 -1.20 12.81
C TRP A 343 -10.25 -0.95 11.32
N ALA A 344 -9.66 -1.91 10.61
CA ALA A 344 -9.25 -1.74 9.21
C ALA A 344 -10.39 -1.90 8.18
N TYR A 345 -11.37 -2.76 8.47
CA TYR A 345 -12.38 -3.22 7.51
C TYR A 345 -13.82 -3.18 8.05
N GLY A 346 -14.03 -2.77 9.30
CA GLY A 346 -15.37 -2.57 9.86
C GLY A 346 -16.17 -1.49 9.15
N GLU A 347 -15.49 -0.50 8.58
CA GLU A 347 -16.08 0.58 7.80
C GLU A 347 -15.47 0.64 6.38
N PRO A 348 -16.12 1.29 5.41
CA PRO A 348 -15.52 1.58 4.11
C PRO A 348 -14.23 2.41 4.23
N SER A 349 -13.35 2.32 3.24
CA SER A 349 -12.15 3.17 3.12
C SER A 349 -12.06 3.79 1.73
N ILE A 350 -11.55 5.02 1.64
CA ILE A 350 -11.44 5.74 0.37
C ILE A 350 -10.35 5.15 -0.53
N LEU A 351 -10.68 5.06 -1.81
CA LEU A 351 -9.81 4.72 -2.92
C LEU A 351 -9.71 5.94 -3.84
N ALA A 352 -8.60 6.66 -3.77
CA ALA A 352 -8.38 7.86 -4.57
C ALA A 352 -7.75 7.51 -5.92
N THR A 353 -8.42 7.85 -7.01
CA THR A 353 -7.84 7.85 -8.35
C THR A 353 -7.11 9.17 -8.58
N THR A 354 -5.94 9.15 -9.19
CA THR A 354 -5.20 10.39 -9.46
C THR A 354 -5.97 11.22 -10.50
N GLY A 355 -6.42 12.42 -10.11
CA GLY A 355 -7.17 13.32 -11.01
C GLY A 355 -8.60 12.88 -11.31
N GLY A 356 -9.15 11.93 -10.55
CA GLY A 356 -10.48 11.37 -10.77
C GLY A 356 -11.36 11.34 -9.53
N PRO A 357 -12.59 10.82 -9.66
CA PRO A 357 -13.50 10.69 -8.53
C PRO A 357 -13.01 9.65 -7.52
N LEU A 358 -13.49 9.79 -6.29
CA LEU A 358 -13.22 8.86 -5.20
C LEU A 358 -14.09 7.61 -5.33
N LEU A 359 -13.48 6.45 -5.10
CA LEU A 359 -14.18 5.17 -4.91
C LEU A 359 -14.07 4.74 -3.45
N THR A 360 -14.79 3.70 -3.08
CA THR A 360 -14.75 3.14 -1.72
C THR A 360 -14.53 1.64 -1.76
N SER A 361 -13.66 1.13 -0.89
CA SER A 361 -13.58 -0.31 -0.58
C SER A 361 -14.49 -0.61 0.60
N ALA A 362 -15.69 -1.12 0.32
CA ALA A 362 -16.71 -1.47 1.32
C ALA A 362 -16.85 -2.99 1.55
N GLN A 363 -16.55 -3.80 0.54
CA GLN A 363 -16.49 -5.26 0.62
C GLN A 363 -15.04 -5.75 0.42
N GLY A 364 -14.75 -6.98 0.83
CA GLY A 364 -13.44 -7.58 0.63
C GLY A 364 -12.30 -6.89 1.37
N VAL A 365 -11.09 -7.17 0.92
CA VAL A 365 -9.81 -6.61 1.36
C VAL A 365 -9.16 -5.78 0.26
N ARG A 366 -8.42 -4.74 0.64
CA ARG A 366 -7.72 -3.88 -0.33
C ARG A 366 -6.58 -4.68 -1.00
N GLN A 367 -6.53 -4.68 -2.33
CA GLN A 367 -5.50 -5.40 -3.10
C GLN A 367 -4.25 -4.53 -3.26
N GLY A 368 -3.23 -4.67 -2.40
CA GLY A 368 -1.94 -3.97 -2.55
C GLY A 368 -1.06 -3.88 -1.31
#